data_AF-A0A1I3G8C3-F1
#
_entry.id   AF-A0A1I3G8C3-F1
#
_cell.length_a   1.000
_cell.length_b   1.000
_cell.length_c   1.000
_cell.angle_alpha   90.00
_cell.angle_beta   90.00
_cell.angle_gamma   90.00
#
_symmetry.space_group_name_H-M   'P 1'
#
loop_
_entity.id
_entity.type
_entity.pdbx_description
1 polymer ?
#
loop_
_entity_poly.entity_id
_entity_poly.type
_entity_poly.pdbx_seq_one_letter_code
_entity_poly.pdbx_strand_id
1 'polypeptide(L)'
;MPDPADPADPADPADPADPADLGPAVQKFLEQSESSLLLPAPAGELVEPGRRDRVLVSCSDRGALRAFVAPAGVRSAVVGLHLAGGPAPVSLVPKPAWPALQGIHARPAGDGWLTVLRFERPVEVTEIVAEAGRQAVWGDTVGNRGLWVGGVDAVSEKVPADVLPGAMAAMVVSEVTGRTPAALGSPVGPLSLGPLDERVLNPIGFVAATSADVVALSSLDLQGGPTEVLVASLRAAAGVRVDADDARLLAGLAMAGVPLVPDSSGGVSPALVDLLGSAVVDAITAPVDLSDPLAREEHSVVLRRAALDTFSTRAWRTAVAASVGVRVAARPTVSVVLATKRADMLDFALRQVAKQRGVGPLELVLAPHGFDVDAVWVRDQLPASVALQVRPQPEATTFGDVLAAAAGAVSGDVVLKMDDDDWYSPDVVADLLRARDYSGAEMVGMPAEMHYLAPKDLTVKRGHPSELYARFIAGGTMLVDRGLLREVGSFRSVRKYVDAQLIAAVTAAGAAIYRTHGLGYVLRRNASGHTWEVDLDYLLDPVRVEHRWEGFRPSRLLEHDPADRP
;
A
#
# COMPACT_ATOMS: atom_id res chain seq x y z
N MET A 1 53.05 -0.28 37.47
CA MET A 1 52.31 -0.57 36.22
C MET A 1 50.95 -1.07 36.64
N PRO A 2 49.89 -0.25 36.52
CA PRO A 2 48.54 -0.68 36.78
C PRO A 2 47.95 -1.39 35.54
N ASP A 3 47.13 -2.39 35.82
CA ASP A 3 46.37 -3.23 34.91
C ASP A 3 45.42 -2.38 34.03
N PRO A 4 45.34 -2.57 32.69
CA PRO A 4 44.42 -1.82 31.87
C PRO A 4 42.98 -2.29 32.11
N ALA A 5 42.10 -1.32 32.32
CA ALA A 5 40.68 -1.49 32.57
C ALA A 5 40.00 -2.33 31.47
N ASP A 6 39.17 -3.25 31.94
CA ASP A 6 38.16 -4.01 31.19
C ASP A 6 37.29 -3.03 30.38
N PRO A 7 37.17 -3.16 29.05
CA PRO A 7 36.28 -2.31 28.27
C PRO A 7 34.84 -2.65 28.66
N ALA A 8 34.11 -1.61 29.07
CA ALA A 8 32.70 -1.68 29.39
C ALA A 8 31.93 -2.47 28.32
N ASP A 9 31.26 -3.52 28.79
CA ASP A 9 30.24 -4.29 28.08
C ASP A 9 29.27 -3.30 27.41
N PRO A 10 29.07 -3.34 26.08
CA PRO A 10 28.05 -2.52 25.44
C PRO A 10 26.72 -2.88 26.10
N ALA A 11 26.05 -1.88 26.68
CA ALA A 11 24.75 -2.03 27.30
C ALA A 11 23.85 -2.91 26.42
N ASP A 12 23.52 -4.08 26.96
CA ASP A 12 22.52 -4.99 26.42
C ASP A 12 21.28 -4.15 26.06
N PRO A 13 20.83 -4.12 24.80
CA PRO A 13 19.60 -3.43 24.46
C PRO A 13 18.51 -4.00 25.36
N ALA A 14 17.88 -3.15 26.19
CA ALA A 14 16.85 -3.55 27.12
C ALA A 14 15.89 -4.53 26.45
N ASP A 15 15.86 -5.77 26.96
CA ASP A 15 14.98 -6.81 26.47
C ASP A 15 13.53 -6.29 26.59
N PRO A 16 12.76 -6.16 25.50
CA PRO A 16 11.37 -5.72 25.55
C PRO A 16 10.44 -6.67 26.34
N ALA A 17 11.01 -7.71 26.98
CA ALA A 17 10.31 -8.69 27.79
C ALA A 17 10.20 -8.38 29.30
N ASP A 18 10.83 -7.33 29.87
CA ASP A 18 10.60 -7.02 31.30
C ASP A 18 9.19 -6.43 31.52
N PRO A 19 8.29 -7.12 32.26
CA PRO A 19 6.96 -6.58 32.58
C PRO A 19 7.00 -5.24 33.33
N ALA A 20 8.14 -4.89 33.95
CA ALA A 20 8.36 -3.63 34.64
C ALA A 20 8.31 -2.40 33.70
N ASP A 21 8.61 -2.57 32.41
CA ASP A 21 8.70 -1.46 31.45
C ASP A 21 7.40 -1.23 30.64
N LEU A 22 6.41 -2.12 30.76
CA LEU A 22 5.16 -2.06 30.00
C LEU A 22 4.10 -1.08 30.55
N GLY A 23 4.46 -0.33 31.58
CA GLY A 23 3.64 0.72 32.18
C GLY A 23 2.48 0.22 33.08
N PRO A 24 1.86 1.13 33.85
CA PRO A 24 0.96 0.76 34.95
C PRO A 24 -0.32 0.02 34.51
N ALA A 25 -0.78 0.30 33.28
CA ALA A 25 -1.98 -0.31 32.75
C ALA A 25 -1.81 -1.81 32.46
N VAL A 26 -0.66 -2.18 31.91
CA VAL A 26 -0.26 -3.55 31.60
C VAL A 26 0.11 -4.32 32.86
N GLN A 27 0.89 -3.72 33.76
CA GLN A 27 1.22 -4.33 35.05
C GLN A 27 -0.04 -4.71 35.83
N LYS A 28 -0.97 -3.77 35.98
CA LYS A 28 -2.27 -4.02 36.62
C LYS A 28 -3.10 -5.09 35.91
N PHE A 29 -2.86 -5.35 34.63
CA PHE A 29 -3.47 -6.50 33.96
C PHE A 29 -2.80 -7.79 34.44
N LEU A 30 -1.49 -7.90 34.35
CA LEU A 30 -0.76 -9.11 34.70
C LEU A 30 -0.94 -9.50 36.18
N GLU A 31 -0.98 -8.51 37.09
CA GLU A 31 -1.13 -8.73 38.55
C GLU A 31 -2.51 -9.24 39.00
N GLN A 32 -3.53 -9.27 38.13
CA GLN A 32 -4.88 -9.74 38.52
C GLN A 32 -4.96 -11.25 38.71
N SER A 33 -3.98 -12.02 38.25
CA SER A 33 -3.88 -13.46 38.51
C SER A 33 -2.42 -13.91 38.39
N GLU A 34 -2.00 -14.82 39.26
CA GLU A 34 -0.71 -15.50 39.20
C GLU A 34 -0.56 -16.37 37.94
N SER A 35 -1.68 -16.77 37.31
CA SER A 35 -1.69 -17.52 36.04
C SER A 35 -1.77 -16.60 34.81
N SER A 36 -1.52 -15.30 34.95
CA SER A 36 -1.42 -14.38 33.81
C SER A 36 -0.18 -14.69 32.97
N LEU A 37 -0.33 -14.69 31.65
CA LEU A 37 0.76 -14.92 30.70
C LEU A 37 0.96 -13.66 29.85
N LEU A 38 2.20 -13.17 29.79
CA LEU A 38 2.63 -12.14 28.84
C LEU A 38 3.23 -12.81 27.59
N LEU A 39 2.82 -12.35 26.42
CA LEU A 39 3.33 -12.75 25.12
C LEU A 39 3.84 -11.48 24.40
N PRO A 40 5.14 -11.13 24.54
CA PRO A 40 5.74 -9.98 23.85
C PRO A 40 6.00 -10.31 22.38
N ALA A 41 6.07 -9.28 21.51
CA ALA A 41 6.45 -9.38 20.10
C ALA A 41 7.90 -8.94 19.89
N PRO A 42 8.76 -9.71 19.18
CA PRO A 42 8.46 -11.01 18.57
C PRO A 42 8.19 -12.07 19.64
N ALA A 43 7.35 -13.07 19.31
CA ALA A 43 7.03 -14.14 20.24
C ALA A 43 8.33 -14.84 20.69
N GLY A 44 8.67 -14.70 21.98
CA GLY A 44 9.78 -15.38 22.62
C GLY A 44 9.53 -16.88 22.83
N GLU A 45 10.35 -17.50 23.69
CA GLU A 45 10.46 -18.94 23.99
C GLU A 45 9.19 -19.81 23.89
N LEU A 46 9.39 -21.12 23.70
CA LEU A 46 8.34 -22.14 23.70
C LEU A 46 7.41 -21.99 24.91
N VAL A 47 6.18 -21.55 24.67
CA VAL A 47 5.13 -21.46 25.69
C VAL A 47 4.37 -22.78 25.76
N GLU A 48 4.35 -23.38 26.94
CA GLU A 48 3.58 -24.60 27.20
C GLU A 48 2.07 -24.38 26.93
N PRO A 49 1.45 -25.23 26.08
CA PRO A 49 0.01 -25.23 25.85
C PRO A 49 -0.77 -25.38 27.14
N GLY A 50 -1.94 -24.73 27.20
CA GLY A 50 -2.79 -24.85 28.37
C GLY A 50 -3.71 -23.68 28.59
N ARG A 51 -4.59 -23.85 29.57
CA ARG A 51 -5.47 -22.78 30.02
C ARG A 51 -4.69 -21.82 30.90
N ARG A 52 -4.83 -20.53 30.62
CA ARG A 52 -4.37 -19.42 31.45
C ARG A 52 -5.58 -18.63 31.92
N ASP A 53 -5.48 -18.03 33.10
CA ASP A 53 -6.55 -17.14 33.59
C ASP A 53 -6.66 -15.89 32.73
N ARG A 54 -5.51 -15.35 32.32
CA ARG A 54 -5.38 -14.16 31.48
C ARG A 54 -4.19 -14.31 30.55
N VAL A 55 -4.32 -13.81 29.34
CA VAL A 55 -3.20 -13.74 28.38
C VAL A 55 -3.14 -12.32 27.85
N LEU A 56 -1.95 -11.72 27.87
CA LEU A 56 -1.69 -10.41 27.30
C LEU A 56 -0.73 -10.57 26.13
N VAL A 57 -1.12 -10.09 24.96
CA VAL A 57 -0.25 -9.99 23.77
C VAL A 57 0.20 -8.54 23.66
N SER A 58 1.51 -8.31 23.65
CA SER A 58 2.11 -6.98 23.60
C SER A 58 2.89 -6.78 22.31
N CYS A 59 2.51 -5.79 21.52
CA CYS A 59 3.11 -5.47 20.22
C CYS A 59 3.51 -3.99 20.17
N SER A 60 4.51 -3.64 19.37
CA SER A 60 4.91 -2.24 19.16
C SER A 60 3.79 -1.46 18.47
N ASP A 61 3.21 -2.01 17.42
CA ASP A 61 2.13 -1.39 16.65
C ASP A 61 1.22 -2.43 15.95
N ARG A 62 0.33 -1.96 15.08
CA ARG A 62 -0.56 -2.83 14.29
C ARG A 62 0.18 -3.77 13.34
N GLY A 63 1.35 -3.38 12.82
CA GLY A 63 2.16 -4.23 11.94
C GLY A 63 2.76 -5.40 12.71
N ALA A 64 3.28 -5.13 13.91
CA ALA A 64 3.76 -6.18 14.81
C ALA A 64 2.63 -7.14 15.24
N LEU A 65 1.42 -6.62 15.52
CA LEU A 65 0.25 -7.47 15.79
C LEU A 65 -0.12 -8.37 14.61
N ARG A 66 -0.04 -7.83 13.39
CA ARG A 66 -0.34 -8.57 12.15
C ARG A 66 0.67 -9.66 11.83
N ALA A 67 1.94 -9.43 12.17
CA ALA A 67 3.00 -10.42 12.06
C ALA A 67 3.05 -11.41 13.24
N PHE A 68 2.23 -11.22 14.28
CA PHE A 68 2.32 -12.00 15.50
C PHE A 68 1.80 -13.43 15.31
N VAL A 69 2.69 -14.41 15.44
CA VAL A 69 2.34 -15.84 15.47
C VAL A 69 2.24 -16.31 16.92
N ALA A 70 1.01 -16.32 17.46
CA ALA A 70 0.77 -16.74 18.83
C ALA A 70 0.97 -18.26 19.05
N PRO A 71 1.54 -18.69 20.19
CA PRO A 71 1.74 -20.10 20.50
C PRO A 71 0.44 -20.92 20.49
N ALA A 72 0.47 -22.08 19.83
CA ALA A 72 -0.70 -22.93 19.71
C ALA A 72 -1.11 -23.57 21.05
N GLY A 73 -2.42 -23.73 21.26
CA GLY A 73 -2.98 -24.41 22.43
C GLY A 73 -3.02 -23.57 23.72
N VAL A 74 -2.62 -22.30 23.65
CA VAL A 74 -2.82 -21.34 24.74
C VAL A 74 -4.26 -20.82 24.70
N ARG A 75 -5.00 -21.06 25.79
CA ARG A 75 -6.42 -20.70 25.90
C ARG A 75 -6.70 -19.78 27.08
N SER A 76 -7.52 -18.78 26.88
CA SER A 76 -7.94 -17.87 27.94
C SER A 76 -9.35 -17.31 27.73
N ALA A 77 -10.07 -17.06 28.82
CA ALA A 77 -11.34 -16.33 28.78
C ALA A 77 -11.11 -14.81 28.82
N VAL A 78 -9.91 -14.36 29.18
CA VAL A 78 -9.53 -12.94 29.24
C VAL A 78 -8.28 -12.72 28.40
N VAL A 79 -8.43 -12.05 27.26
CA VAL A 79 -7.33 -11.77 26.32
C VAL A 79 -7.11 -10.27 26.26
N GLY A 80 -5.91 -9.82 26.61
CA GLY A 80 -5.45 -8.45 26.43
C GLY A 80 -4.65 -8.31 25.14
N LEU A 81 -4.88 -7.25 24.39
CA LEU A 81 -4.08 -6.82 23.25
C LEU A 81 -3.52 -5.44 23.60
N HIS A 82 -2.21 -5.36 23.77
CA HIS A 82 -1.48 -4.14 24.02
C HIS A 82 -0.71 -3.74 22.76
N LEU A 83 -1.01 -2.54 22.26
CA LEU A 83 -0.20 -1.86 21.26
C LEU A 83 0.55 -0.74 21.98
N ALA A 84 1.88 -0.76 21.97
CA ALA A 84 2.70 0.25 22.64
C ALA A 84 2.58 1.62 21.96
N GLY A 85 2.35 1.63 20.65
CA GLY A 85 2.06 2.80 19.84
C GLY A 85 0.95 2.54 18.83
N GLY A 86 0.22 3.58 18.45
CA GLY A 86 -0.78 3.52 17.38
C GLY A 86 -1.95 4.50 17.60
N PRO A 87 -2.65 4.88 16.52
CA PRO A 87 -3.65 5.95 16.58
C PRO A 87 -4.96 5.54 17.26
N ALA A 88 -5.22 4.25 17.41
CA ALA A 88 -6.50 3.73 17.88
C ALA A 88 -6.37 2.33 18.52
N PRO A 89 -7.32 1.94 19.40
CA PRO A 89 -7.38 0.58 19.90
C PRO A 89 -7.78 -0.40 18.79
N VAL A 90 -7.42 -1.66 18.99
CA VAL A 90 -7.81 -2.75 18.08
C VAL A 90 -9.32 -2.96 18.14
N SER A 91 -9.98 -2.84 16.99
CA SER A 91 -11.38 -3.24 16.84
C SER A 91 -11.48 -4.73 16.54
N LEU A 92 -12.45 -5.41 17.15
CA LEU A 92 -12.67 -6.84 16.93
C LEU A 92 -14.17 -7.15 16.82
N VAL A 93 -14.57 -7.62 15.64
CA VAL A 93 -15.83 -8.30 15.40
C VAL A 93 -15.58 -9.79 15.64
N PRO A 94 -16.17 -10.40 16.70
CA PRO A 94 -15.92 -11.80 17.03
C PRO A 94 -16.53 -12.74 15.99
N LYS A 95 -15.87 -13.88 15.75
CA LYS A 95 -16.45 -14.93 14.89
C LYS A 95 -17.63 -15.62 15.59
N PRO A 96 -18.71 -15.97 14.87
CA PRO A 96 -19.82 -16.72 15.45
C PRO A 96 -19.44 -18.09 16.04
N ALA A 97 -18.32 -18.67 15.60
CA ALA A 97 -17.83 -19.96 16.09
C ALA A 97 -17.16 -19.88 17.47
N TRP A 98 -16.82 -18.68 17.94
CA TRP A 98 -16.15 -18.48 19.22
C TRP A 98 -17.12 -18.53 20.40
N PRO A 99 -16.64 -18.77 21.63
CA PRO A 99 -17.41 -18.46 22.82
C PRO A 99 -17.92 -17.02 22.80
N ALA A 100 -19.08 -16.77 23.41
CA ALA A 100 -19.68 -15.45 23.41
C ALA A 100 -18.72 -14.41 24.02
N LEU A 101 -18.48 -13.33 23.28
CA LEU A 101 -17.73 -12.18 23.77
C LEU A 101 -18.64 -11.38 24.70
N GLN A 102 -18.32 -11.38 26.00
CA GLN A 102 -19.08 -10.71 27.05
C GLN A 102 -18.70 -9.24 27.22
N GLY A 103 -17.49 -8.84 26.80
CA GLY A 103 -17.08 -7.45 26.86
C GLY A 103 -15.78 -7.15 26.11
N ILE A 104 -15.71 -5.93 25.58
CA ILE A 104 -14.51 -5.31 25.01
C ILE A 104 -14.28 -4.00 25.75
N HIS A 105 -13.12 -3.83 26.38
CA HIS A 105 -12.76 -2.60 27.08
C HIS A 105 -11.39 -2.13 26.60
N ALA A 106 -11.37 -0.98 25.94
CA ALA A 106 -10.14 -0.33 25.52
C ALA A 106 -9.83 0.87 26.42
N ARG A 107 -8.56 1.09 26.71
CA ARG A 107 -8.07 2.29 27.41
C ARG A 107 -6.70 2.69 26.88
N PRO A 108 -6.35 3.98 26.94
CA PRO A 108 -4.97 4.42 26.71
C PRO A 108 -3.99 3.71 27.65
N ALA A 109 -2.82 3.40 27.14
CA ALA A 109 -1.70 2.82 27.87
C ALA A 109 -0.39 3.39 27.31
N GLY A 110 0.17 4.43 27.96
CA GLY A 110 1.27 5.20 27.39
C GLY A 110 0.84 5.92 26.11
N ASP A 111 1.66 5.81 25.06
CA ASP A 111 1.39 6.34 23.72
C ASP A 111 0.53 5.41 22.85
N GLY A 112 0.07 4.30 23.43
CA GLY A 112 -0.73 3.29 22.74
C GLY A 112 -1.99 2.91 23.51
N TRP A 113 -2.43 1.65 23.32
CA TRP A 113 -3.73 1.18 23.75
C TRP A 113 -3.68 -0.23 24.31
N LEU A 114 -4.40 -0.45 25.41
CA LEU A 114 -4.70 -1.78 25.94
C LEU A 114 -6.18 -2.09 25.72
N THR A 115 -6.46 -3.10 24.91
CA THR A 115 -7.79 -3.64 24.64
C THR A 115 -7.96 -4.98 25.35
N VAL A 116 -8.95 -5.10 26.23
CA VAL A 116 -9.24 -6.32 26.98
C VAL A 116 -10.55 -6.93 26.49
N LEU A 117 -10.46 -8.18 26.04
CA LEU A 117 -11.54 -9.02 25.56
C LEU A 117 -11.91 -10.04 26.64
N ARG A 118 -13.19 -10.14 26.97
CA ARG A 118 -13.71 -11.12 27.94
C ARG A 118 -14.70 -12.05 27.26
N PHE A 119 -14.44 -13.34 27.30
CA PHE A 119 -15.25 -14.40 26.72
C PHE A 119 -15.94 -15.22 27.81
N GLU A 120 -17.10 -15.77 27.49
CA GLU A 120 -17.86 -16.66 28.39
C GLU A 120 -17.06 -17.92 28.77
N ARG A 121 -16.24 -18.42 27.85
CA ARG A 121 -15.37 -19.61 28.03
C ARG A 121 -14.00 -19.36 27.39
N PRO A 122 -12.95 -20.10 27.81
CA PRO A 122 -11.64 -19.97 27.21
C PRO A 122 -11.64 -20.22 25.70
N VAL A 123 -11.07 -19.28 24.95
CA VAL A 123 -10.88 -19.31 23.50
C VAL A 123 -9.39 -19.47 23.18
N GLU A 124 -9.08 -20.04 22.01
CA GLU A 124 -7.71 -20.13 21.49
C GLU A 124 -7.16 -18.73 21.23
N VAL A 125 -6.06 -18.37 21.90
CA VAL A 125 -5.46 -17.02 21.78
C VAL A 125 -4.96 -16.79 20.36
N THR A 126 -4.42 -17.82 19.69
CA THR A 126 -3.99 -17.73 18.29
C THR A 126 -5.09 -17.31 17.34
N GLU A 127 -6.33 -17.78 17.54
CA GLU A 127 -7.45 -17.36 16.71
C GLU A 127 -7.83 -15.90 16.93
N ILE A 128 -7.79 -15.44 18.19
CA ILE A 128 -8.09 -14.05 18.55
C ILE A 128 -7.05 -13.10 17.97
N VAL A 129 -5.76 -13.42 18.12
CA VAL A 129 -4.67 -12.56 17.63
C VAL A 129 -4.66 -12.50 16.11
N ALA A 130 -4.80 -13.64 15.43
CA ALA A 130 -4.85 -13.68 13.97
C ALA A 130 -6.05 -12.89 13.42
N GLU A 131 -7.20 -12.90 14.10
CA GLU A 131 -8.35 -12.07 13.73
C GLU A 131 -8.12 -10.59 14.01
N ALA A 132 -7.60 -10.27 15.19
CA ALA A 132 -7.31 -8.92 15.63
C ALA A 132 -6.30 -8.25 14.68
N GLY A 133 -5.23 -8.95 14.29
CA GLY A 133 -4.29 -8.48 13.28
C GLY A 133 -4.99 -8.23 11.93
N ARG A 134 -5.83 -9.16 11.46
CA ARG A 134 -6.58 -8.97 10.20
C ARG A 134 -7.47 -7.73 10.23
N GLN A 135 -8.17 -7.51 11.34
CA GLN A 135 -9.09 -6.38 11.53
C GLN A 135 -8.40 -5.08 11.96
N ALA A 136 -7.09 -5.09 12.24
CA ALA A 136 -6.34 -3.89 12.62
C ALA A 136 -6.22 -2.87 11.46
N VAL A 137 -6.50 -3.30 10.23
CA VAL A 137 -6.53 -2.45 9.03
C VAL A 137 -7.84 -2.66 8.27
N TRP A 138 -8.30 -1.65 7.54
CA TRP A 138 -9.55 -1.73 6.76
C TRP A 138 -9.42 -2.70 5.58
N GLY A 139 -10.43 -3.47 5.19
CA GLY A 139 -10.41 -4.21 3.92
C GLY A 139 -9.15 -5.06 3.68
N ASP A 140 -8.71 -5.84 4.67
CA ASP A 140 -7.53 -6.71 4.54
C ASP A 140 -7.75 -7.80 3.48
N THR A 141 -7.41 -7.45 2.23
CA THR A 141 -7.44 -8.32 1.06
C THR A 141 -6.05 -8.88 0.73
N VAL A 142 -5.04 -8.56 1.54
CA VAL A 142 -3.65 -8.96 1.27
C VAL A 142 -3.46 -10.43 1.62
N GLY A 143 -3.77 -10.81 2.86
CA GLY A 143 -3.57 -12.16 3.38
C GLY A 143 -2.20 -12.73 3.02
N ASN A 144 -2.12 -14.05 2.85
CA ASN A 144 -0.84 -14.72 2.57
C ASN A 144 -0.56 -14.86 1.06
N ARG A 145 -1.37 -14.22 0.20
CA ARG A 145 -1.25 -14.30 -1.28
C ARG A 145 -1.16 -15.74 -1.81
N GLY A 146 -1.82 -16.68 -1.13
CA GLY A 146 -1.82 -18.09 -1.49
C GLY A 146 -0.50 -18.83 -1.25
N LEU A 147 0.45 -18.24 -0.50
CA LEU A 147 1.72 -18.85 -0.13
C LEU A 147 1.87 -18.85 1.39
N TRP A 148 1.92 -20.02 2.01
CA TRP A 148 2.11 -20.18 3.45
C TRP A 148 3.59 -20.41 3.79
N VAL A 149 4.19 -19.51 4.57
CA VAL A 149 5.60 -19.56 4.96
C VAL A 149 5.69 -19.80 6.46
N GLY A 150 6.27 -20.92 6.89
CA GLY A 150 6.45 -21.21 8.32
C GLY A 150 7.39 -20.21 8.99
N GLY A 151 7.09 -19.85 10.24
CA GLY A 151 7.80 -18.80 10.98
C GLY A 151 7.35 -17.38 10.63
N VAL A 152 6.57 -17.21 9.56
CA VAL A 152 5.91 -15.94 9.19
C VAL A 152 4.40 -16.06 9.35
N ASP A 153 3.84 -17.18 8.90
CA ASP A 153 2.41 -17.46 8.94
C ASP A 153 2.07 -18.47 10.04
N ALA A 154 0.88 -18.34 10.62
CA ALA A 154 0.30 -19.36 11.48
C ALA A 154 -0.14 -20.56 10.63
N VAL A 155 0.69 -21.60 10.62
CA VAL A 155 0.44 -22.87 9.90
C VAL A 155 -0.11 -23.95 10.84
N SER A 156 -0.79 -24.94 10.29
CA SER A 156 -1.36 -26.07 11.05
C SER A 156 -1.26 -27.37 10.28
N GLU A 157 -1.57 -28.50 10.91
CA GLU A 157 -1.65 -29.80 10.20
C GLU A 157 -2.63 -29.77 9.02
N LYS A 158 -3.75 -29.04 9.16
CA LYS A 158 -4.78 -28.93 8.12
C LYS A 158 -4.41 -27.95 7.01
N VAL A 159 -3.60 -26.95 7.33
CA VAL A 159 -3.11 -25.92 6.41
C VAL A 159 -1.59 -25.81 6.61
N PRO A 160 -0.83 -26.75 6.03
CA PRO A 160 0.61 -26.84 6.21
C PRO A 160 1.33 -25.71 5.47
N ALA A 161 2.57 -25.43 5.87
CA ALA A 161 3.43 -24.49 5.16
C ALA A 161 3.76 -24.99 3.74
N ASP A 162 3.73 -24.09 2.76
CA ASP A 162 4.31 -24.32 1.43
C ASP A 162 5.83 -24.20 1.47
N VAL A 163 6.35 -23.35 2.35
CA VAL A 163 7.77 -23.03 2.49
C VAL A 163 8.17 -23.05 3.97
N LEU A 164 9.28 -23.70 4.30
CA LEU A 164 9.86 -23.71 5.66
C LEU A 164 11.31 -23.20 5.65
N PRO A 165 11.75 -22.49 6.70
CA PRO A 165 13.16 -22.14 6.85
C PRO A 165 14.07 -23.37 7.03
N GLY A 166 15.15 -23.45 6.26
CA GLY A 166 16.27 -24.37 6.45
C GLY A 166 15.96 -25.87 6.29
N ALA A 167 16.78 -26.70 6.97
CA ALA A 167 16.74 -28.18 6.88
C ALA A 167 15.47 -28.81 7.49
N MET A 168 14.63 -28.03 8.20
CA MET A 168 13.35 -28.51 8.76
C MET A 168 12.37 -28.98 7.67
N ALA A 169 12.46 -28.41 6.47
CA ALA A 169 11.66 -28.82 5.33
C ALA A 169 11.84 -30.31 4.99
N ALA A 170 13.06 -30.85 5.08
CA ALA A 170 13.41 -32.17 4.55
C ALA A 170 12.84 -33.36 5.36
N MET A 171 12.19 -33.12 6.50
CA MET A 171 11.80 -34.18 7.44
C MET A 171 10.28 -34.40 7.56
N VAL A 172 9.45 -33.64 6.82
CA VAL A 172 7.99 -33.69 6.94
C VAL A 172 7.36 -33.84 5.57
N VAL A 173 6.71 -34.98 5.30
CA VAL A 173 5.74 -35.09 4.20
C VAL A 173 4.38 -34.71 4.77
N SER A 174 3.80 -33.63 4.28
CA SER A 174 2.46 -33.25 4.69
C SER A 174 1.45 -34.26 4.14
N GLU A 175 0.65 -34.87 5.01
CA GLU A 175 -0.44 -35.76 4.59
C GLU A 175 -1.51 -35.03 3.77
N VAL A 176 -1.72 -33.74 4.02
CA VAL A 176 -2.71 -32.90 3.31
C VAL A 176 -2.29 -32.63 1.87
N THR A 177 -1.01 -32.29 1.65
CA THR A 177 -0.52 -31.91 0.32
C THR A 177 0.18 -33.03 -0.43
N GLY A 178 0.49 -34.14 0.25
CA GLY A 178 1.26 -35.27 -0.28
C GLY A 178 2.70 -34.91 -0.67
N ARG A 179 3.19 -33.74 -0.25
CA ARG A 179 4.51 -33.21 -0.60
C ARG A 179 5.25 -32.67 0.62
N THR A 180 6.57 -32.60 0.46
CA THR A 180 7.46 -31.91 1.39
C THR A 180 7.39 -30.40 1.13
N PRO A 181 7.32 -29.55 2.17
CA PRO A 181 7.45 -28.10 2.00
C PRO A 181 8.77 -27.74 1.31
N ALA A 182 8.78 -26.67 0.53
CA ALA A 182 10.01 -26.18 -0.08
C ALA A 182 10.95 -25.59 0.99
N ALA A 183 12.24 -25.90 0.90
CA ALA A 183 13.24 -25.37 1.83
C ALA A 183 13.68 -23.97 1.39
N LEU A 184 13.41 -22.97 2.22
CA LEU A 184 14.00 -21.64 2.07
C LEU A 184 15.35 -21.64 2.78
N GLY A 185 16.44 -21.47 2.06
CA GLY A 185 17.76 -21.24 2.67
C GLY A 185 17.78 -19.96 3.51
N SER A 186 18.88 -19.70 4.22
CA SER A 186 19.05 -18.43 4.94
C SER A 186 18.86 -17.25 3.97
N PRO A 187 17.84 -16.41 4.14
CA PRO A 187 17.58 -15.32 3.22
C PRO A 187 18.78 -14.35 3.19
N VAL A 188 19.11 -13.84 2.01
CA VAL A 188 20.21 -12.87 1.78
C VAL A 188 19.67 -11.62 1.09
N GLY A 189 20.43 -10.52 1.18
CA GLY A 189 20.06 -9.23 0.61
C GLY A 189 18.65 -8.78 1.02
N PRO A 190 17.82 -8.24 0.11
CA PRO A 190 16.49 -7.73 0.44
C PRO A 190 15.54 -8.74 1.08
N LEU A 191 15.67 -10.04 0.76
CA LEU A 191 14.81 -11.08 1.32
C LEU A 191 15.01 -11.27 2.83
N SER A 192 16.20 -10.92 3.35
CA SER A 192 16.56 -11.02 4.78
C SER A 192 15.85 -10.00 5.65
N LEU A 193 15.36 -8.91 5.06
CA LEU A 193 14.62 -7.87 5.78
C LEU A 193 13.14 -8.23 5.95
N GLY A 194 12.73 -9.45 5.61
CA GLY A 194 11.37 -9.96 5.72
C GLY A 194 10.37 -9.20 4.85
N PRO A 195 9.08 -9.59 4.85
CA PRO A 195 8.08 -8.68 4.36
C PRO A 195 7.95 -7.51 5.34
N LEU A 196 7.78 -6.31 4.80
CA LEU A 196 7.27 -5.16 5.53
C LEU A 196 5.79 -5.01 5.20
N ASP A 197 4.97 -4.71 6.22
CA ASP A 197 3.52 -4.63 6.06
C ASP A 197 3.12 -3.29 5.42
N GLU A 198 2.86 -3.31 4.11
CA GLU A 198 2.39 -2.16 3.35
C GLU A 198 1.01 -1.67 3.81
N ARG A 199 0.25 -2.41 4.63
CA ARG A 199 -1.01 -1.93 5.21
C ARG A 199 -0.80 -0.96 6.37
N VAL A 200 0.40 -0.94 6.95
CA VAL A 200 0.77 -0.12 8.11
C VAL A 200 1.85 0.90 7.72
N LEU A 201 2.90 0.45 7.04
CA LEU A 201 3.99 1.28 6.55
C LEU A 201 3.72 1.69 5.11
N ASN A 202 3.00 2.79 4.94
CA ASN A 202 2.56 3.26 3.63
C ASN A 202 2.49 4.78 3.55
N PRO A 203 2.16 5.34 2.37
CA PRO A 203 2.14 6.79 2.20
C PRO A 203 0.95 7.50 2.81
N ILE A 204 -0.01 6.79 3.42
CA ILE A 204 -1.23 7.42 3.98
C ILE A 204 -0.82 8.47 5.02
N GLY A 205 -1.35 9.69 4.85
CA GLY A 205 -1.00 10.83 5.68
C GLY A 205 0.32 11.51 5.30
N PHE A 206 0.85 11.29 4.09
CA PHE A 206 1.93 12.09 3.53
C PHE A 206 1.55 13.58 3.56
N VAL A 207 2.52 14.43 3.90
CA VAL A 207 2.34 15.89 3.98
C VAL A 207 3.26 16.56 2.95
N ALA A 208 2.66 17.31 2.03
CA ALA A 208 3.38 18.06 1.00
C ALA A 208 4.11 19.28 1.60
N ALA A 209 3.43 20.04 2.46
CA ALA A 209 3.99 21.23 3.12
C ALA A 209 4.63 20.87 4.47
N THR A 210 5.95 20.91 4.53
CA THR A 210 6.73 20.53 5.71
C THR A 210 6.78 21.65 6.74
N SER A 211 6.90 21.29 8.03
CA SER A 211 7.07 22.25 9.12
C SER A 211 8.32 21.98 9.97
N ALA A 212 9.12 20.98 9.61
CA ALA A 212 10.36 20.62 10.25
C ALA A 212 11.46 20.36 9.21
N ASP A 213 12.71 20.59 9.61
CA ASP A 213 13.89 20.40 8.77
C ASP A 213 14.22 18.91 8.56
N VAL A 214 15.33 18.65 7.86
CA VAL A 214 15.88 17.29 7.68
C VAL A 214 16.40 16.76 9.02
N VAL A 215 15.91 15.59 9.43
CA VAL A 215 16.27 14.93 10.69
C VAL A 215 17.36 13.88 10.44
N ALA A 216 18.26 13.67 11.40
CA ALA A 216 19.25 12.59 11.34
C ALA A 216 18.61 11.26 11.74
N LEU A 217 18.88 10.17 11.00
CA LEU A 217 18.37 8.84 11.35
C LEU A 217 18.86 8.45 12.76
N SER A 218 20.12 8.72 13.06
CA SER A 218 20.76 8.48 14.36
C SER A 218 20.11 9.21 15.55
N SER A 219 19.33 10.27 15.30
CA SER A 219 18.61 11.01 16.35
C SER A 219 17.20 10.47 16.64
N LEU A 220 16.73 9.50 15.87
CA LEU A 220 15.41 8.91 16.03
C LEU A 220 15.46 7.79 17.07
N ASP A 221 14.31 7.54 17.70
CA ASP A 221 14.15 6.31 18.47
C ASP A 221 14.05 5.13 17.50
N LEU A 222 15.12 4.34 17.47
CA LEU A 222 15.25 3.16 16.62
C LEU A 222 14.65 1.91 17.28
N GLN A 223 14.21 2.01 18.54
CA GLN A 223 13.64 0.87 19.27
C GLN A 223 12.36 0.38 18.58
N GLY A 224 12.31 -0.91 18.25
CA GLY A 224 11.15 -1.54 17.61
C GLY A 224 11.08 -1.41 16.08
N GLY A 225 12.08 -0.79 15.43
CA GLY A 225 12.19 -0.72 13.96
C GLY A 225 11.21 0.27 13.31
N PRO A 226 10.83 0.09 12.03
CA PRO A 226 9.92 1.00 11.35
C PRO A 226 8.49 0.82 11.87
N THR A 227 8.06 1.66 12.81
CA THR A 227 6.71 1.65 13.37
C THR A 227 5.81 2.72 12.75
N GLU A 228 4.49 2.54 12.84
CA GLU A 228 3.53 3.56 12.38
C GLU A 228 3.66 4.89 13.13
N VAL A 229 4.05 4.86 14.41
CA VAL A 229 4.27 6.06 15.22
C VAL A 229 5.50 6.82 14.74
N LEU A 230 6.59 6.13 14.45
CA LEU A 230 7.79 6.74 13.88
C LEU A 230 7.52 7.35 12.51
N VAL A 231 6.78 6.64 11.64
CA VAL A 231 6.37 7.19 10.34
C VAL A 231 5.51 8.44 10.52
N ALA A 232 4.55 8.42 11.46
CA ALA A 232 3.68 9.55 11.75
C ALA A 232 4.46 10.77 12.25
N SER A 233 5.45 10.59 13.14
CA SER A 233 6.27 11.68 13.67
C SER A 233 7.13 12.35 12.60
N LEU A 234 7.50 11.61 11.55
CA LEU A 234 8.33 12.09 10.44
C LEU A 234 7.55 12.76 9.31
N ARG A 235 6.21 12.73 9.31
CA ARG A 235 5.40 13.32 8.21
C ARG A 235 5.66 14.80 7.99
N ALA A 236 5.92 15.53 9.07
CA ALA A 236 6.19 16.97 9.04
C ALA A 236 7.62 17.34 8.61
N ALA A 237 8.54 16.37 8.61
CA ALA A 237 9.96 16.59 8.30
C ALA A 237 10.19 16.75 6.79
N ALA A 238 11.14 17.62 6.44
CA ALA A 238 11.61 17.78 5.06
C ALA A 238 12.19 16.48 4.48
N GLY A 239 12.87 15.70 5.32
CA GLY A 239 13.37 14.37 4.99
C GLY A 239 14.16 13.78 6.16
N VAL A 240 14.69 12.59 5.97
CA VAL A 240 15.60 11.91 6.92
C VAL A 240 16.93 11.66 6.24
N ARG A 241 18.00 12.05 6.92
CA ARG A 241 19.38 11.80 6.48
C ARG A 241 19.83 10.42 6.94
N VAL A 242 20.33 9.61 6.01
CA VAL A 242 20.81 8.25 6.27
C VAL A 242 22.23 8.28 6.84
N ASP A 243 22.35 8.47 8.16
CA ASP A 243 23.62 8.52 8.90
C ASP A 243 23.84 7.34 9.87
N ALA A 244 23.01 6.30 9.77
CA ALA A 244 23.14 5.05 10.52
C ALA A 244 22.78 3.84 9.64
N ASP A 245 23.36 2.68 9.95
CA ASP A 245 23.20 1.43 9.18
C ASP A 245 22.04 0.57 9.72
N ASP A 246 20.80 1.02 9.49
CA ASP A 246 19.58 0.22 9.75
C ASP A 246 18.76 0.00 8.47
N ALA A 247 19.05 -1.08 7.76
CA ALA A 247 18.41 -1.38 6.48
C ALA A 247 16.89 -1.62 6.61
N ARG A 248 16.44 -2.26 7.70
CA ARG A 248 15.02 -2.59 7.88
C ARG A 248 14.21 -1.32 8.13
N LEU A 249 14.74 -0.42 8.97
CA LEU A 249 14.13 0.88 9.22
C LEU A 249 14.09 1.72 7.94
N LEU A 250 15.21 1.83 7.21
CA LEU A 250 15.28 2.56 5.94
C LEU A 250 14.28 2.04 4.92
N ALA A 251 14.18 0.71 4.77
CA ALA A 251 13.18 0.08 3.90
C ALA A 251 11.74 0.46 4.30
N GLY A 252 11.43 0.47 5.60
CA GLY A 252 10.10 0.86 6.10
C GLY A 252 9.78 2.33 5.90
N LEU A 253 10.72 3.23 6.18
CA LEU A 253 10.58 4.66 5.95
C LEU A 253 10.42 4.99 4.47
N ALA A 254 11.22 4.35 3.61
CA ALA A 254 11.12 4.46 2.16
C ALA A 254 9.74 3.99 1.66
N MET A 255 9.27 2.82 2.11
CA MET A 255 7.95 2.28 1.75
C MET A 255 6.81 3.19 2.20
N ALA A 256 6.96 3.82 3.36
CA ALA A 256 6.04 4.82 3.87
C ALA A 256 6.10 6.17 3.13
N GLY A 257 7.03 6.36 2.18
CA GLY A 257 7.20 7.61 1.44
C GLY A 257 7.80 8.75 2.28
N VAL A 258 8.51 8.44 3.36
CA VAL A 258 9.34 9.44 4.06
C VAL A 258 10.55 9.74 3.15
N PRO A 259 10.79 11.00 2.73
CA PRO A 259 11.96 11.32 1.90
C PRO A 259 13.24 10.94 2.62
N LEU A 260 14.07 10.11 2.00
CA LEU A 260 15.38 9.73 2.50
C LEU A 260 16.46 10.34 1.60
N VAL A 261 17.53 10.85 2.20
CA VAL A 261 18.70 11.39 1.49
C VAL A 261 19.99 10.86 2.10
N PRO A 262 21.06 10.69 1.31
CA PRO A 262 22.34 10.22 1.83
C PRO A 262 22.89 11.20 2.87
N ASP A 263 23.83 10.71 3.67
CA ASP A 263 24.59 11.59 4.56
C ASP A 263 25.48 12.58 3.78
N SER A 264 26.22 13.40 4.51
CA SER A 264 27.17 14.36 3.95
C SER A 264 28.32 13.74 3.13
N SER A 265 28.55 12.43 3.22
CA SER A 265 29.51 11.71 2.37
C SER A 265 28.94 11.38 0.99
N GLY A 266 27.62 11.53 0.80
CA GLY A 266 26.92 11.37 -0.46
C GLY A 266 26.68 9.91 -0.86
N GLY A 267 27.00 8.95 0.01
CA GLY A 267 26.89 7.51 -0.26
C GLY A 267 26.01 6.77 0.74
N VAL A 268 25.80 5.48 0.45
CA VAL A 268 25.18 4.49 1.32
C VAL A 268 26.21 3.38 1.52
N SER A 269 26.33 2.83 2.74
CA SER A 269 27.36 1.83 3.05
C SER A 269 27.18 0.56 2.19
N PRO A 270 28.26 -0.17 1.83
CA PRO A 270 28.13 -1.39 1.03
C PRO A 270 27.20 -2.45 1.65
N ALA A 271 27.14 -2.51 2.98
CA ALA A 271 26.23 -3.40 3.71
C ALA A 271 24.75 -3.02 3.47
N LEU A 272 24.43 -1.71 3.54
CA LEU A 272 23.10 -1.22 3.19
C LEU A 272 22.78 -1.45 1.71
N VAL A 273 23.75 -1.35 0.79
CA VAL A 273 23.52 -1.64 -0.63
C VAL A 273 23.10 -3.09 -0.86
N ASP A 274 23.78 -4.04 -0.22
CA ASP A 274 23.44 -5.46 -0.31
C ASP A 274 22.03 -5.75 0.25
N LEU A 275 21.68 -5.14 1.38
CA LEU A 275 20.41 -5.37 2.06
C LEU A 275 19.23 -4.63 1.43
N LEU A 276 19.43 -3.41 0.93
CA LEU A 276 18.35 -2.60 0.35
C LEU A 276 18.10 -2.92 -1.13
N GLY A 277 19.12 -3.35 -1.84
CA GLY A 277 19.10 -3.53 -3.29
C GLY A 277 19.26 -2.20 -4.05
N SER A 278 19.76 -2.30 -5.29
CA SER A 278 20.18 -1.13 -6.07
C SER A 278 19.03 -0.14 -6.31
N ALA A 279 17.83 -0.60 -6.64
CA ALA A 279 16.70 0.29 -6.96
C ALA A 279 16.34 1.23 -5.80
N VAL A 280 16.42 0.75 -4.55
CA VAL A 280 16.11 1.55 -3.36
C VAL A 280 17.27 2.50 -3.06
N VAL A 281 18.52 2.04 -3.17
CA VAL A 281 19.70 2.90 -2.99
C VAL A 281 19.77 4.01 -4.03
N ASP A 282 19.52 3.69 -5.31
CA ASP A 282 19.49 4.66 -6.40
C ASP A 282 18.42 5.73 -6.12
N ALA A 283 17.26 5.33 -5.58
CA ALA A 283 16.22 6.26 -5.18
C ALA A 283 16.61 7.12 -3.96
N ILE A 284 17.30 6.57 -2.95
CA ILE A 284 17.79 7.33 -1.78
C ILE A 284 18.83 8.37 -2.21
N THR A 285 19.76 7.96 -3.08
CA THR A 285 20.93 8.77 -3.49
C THR A 285 20.62 9.74 -4.64
N ALA A 286 19.43 9.66 -5.23
CA ALA A 286 19.00 10.56 -6.30
C ALA A 286 19.06 12.03 -5.83
N PRO A 287 19.69 12.95 -6.62
CA PRO A 287 19.74 14.36 -6.27
C PRO A 287 18.34 14.97 -6.17
N VAL A 288 18.08 15.66 -5.07
CA VAL A 288 16.79 16.31 -4.79
C VAL A 288 16.99 17.61 -4.04
N ASP A 289 16.25 18.65 -4.44
CA ASP A 289 16.05 19.85 -3.62
C ASP A 289 14.85 19.63 -2.70
N LEU A 290 15.11 19.32 -1.43
CA LEU A 290 14.05 19.09 -0.44
C LEU A 290 13.28 20.37 -0.08
N SER A 291 13.77 21.55 -0.46
CA SER A 291 13.07 22.82 -0.23
C SER A 291 12.00 23.11 -1.29
N ASP A 292 12.06 22.45 -2.46
CA ASP A 292 10.99 22.46 -3.45
C ASP A 292 9.95 21.38 -3.11
N PRO A 293 8.71 21.76 -2.74
CA PRO A 293 7.67 20.79 -2.36
C PRO A 293 7.34 19.80 -3.48
N LEU A 294 7.40 20.21 -4.76
CA LEU A 294 7.15 19.31 -5.89
C LEU A 294 8.29 18.30 -6.03
N ALA A 295 9.55 18.77 -6.05
CA ALA A 295 10.70 17.88 -6.16
C ALA A 295 10.78 16.88 -5.00
N ARG A 296 10.46 17.31 -3.77
CA ARG A 296 10.37 16.45 -2.58
C ARG A 296 9.28 15.39 -2.73
N GLU A 297 8.09 15.76 -3.20
CA GLU A 297 6.99 14.81 -3.42
C GLU A 297 7.35 13.79 -4.52
N GLU A 298 7.94 14.24 -5.62
CA GLU A 298 8.43 13.35 -6.67
C GLU A 298 9.50 12.38 -6.16
N HIS A 299 10.43 12.84 -5.33
CA HIS A 299 11.44 12.01 -4.67
C HIS A 299 10.80 10.94 -3.78
N SER A 300 9.84 11.35 -2.95
CA SER A 300 9.05 10.44 -2.12
C SER A 300 8.33 9.36 -2.95
N VAL A 301 7.77 9.72 -4.11
CA VAL A 301 7.08 8.77 -5.01
C VAL A 301 8.06 7.78 -5.65
N VAL A 302 9.22 8.24 -6.13
CA VAL A 302 10.24 7.31 -6.68
C VAL A 302 10.75 6.35 -5.62
N LEU A 303 11.08 6.87 -4.44
CA LEU A 303 11.59 6.09 -3.32
C LEU A 303 10.59 5.03 -2.85
N ARG A 304 9.33 5.41 -2.63
CA ARG A 304 8.30 4.46 -2.17
C ARG A 304 7.99 3.40 -3.21
N ARG A 305 8.05 3.71 -4.51
CA ARG A 305 7.86 2.71 -5.58
C ARG A 305 8.92 1.62 -5.49
N ALA A 306 10.20 2.02 -5.39
CA ALA A 306 11.31 1.08 -5.25
C ALA A 306 11.18 0.21 -4.00
N ALA A 307 10.82 0.82 -2.86
CA ALA A 307 10.64 0.09 -1.61
C ALA A 307 9.42 -0.85 -1.63
N LEU A 308 8.26 -0.41 -2.16
CA LEU A 308 7.06 -1.25 -2.30
C LEU A 308 7.30 -2.45 -3.24
N ASP A 309 8.04 -2.24 -4.32
CA ASP A 309 8.37 -3.31 -5.28
C ASP A 309 9.43 -4.28 -4.76
N THR A 310 10.08 -3.97 -3.64
CA THR A 310 11.12 -4.81 -3.02
C THR A 310 10.64 -5.48 -1.74
N PHE A 311 10.00 -4.72 -0.83
CA PHE A 311 9.76 -5.13 0.56
C PHE A 311 8.29 -5.35 0.94
N SER A 312 7.33 -4.92 0.10
CA SER A 312 5.92 -5.19 0.40
C SER A 312 5.66 -6.69 0.58
N THR A 313 4.62 -7.04 1.32
CA THR A 313 4.20 -8.43 1.53
C THR A 313 4.09 -9.18 0.21
N ARG A 314 3.54 -8.53 -0.83
CA ARG A 314 3.47 -9.10 -2.18
C ARG A 314 4.85 -9.30 -2.81
N ALA A 315 5.69 -8.27 -2.83
CA ALA A 315 7.01 -8.33 -3.46
C ALA A 315 7.87 -9.41 -2.81
N TRP A 316 7.92 -9.43 -1.47
CA TRP A 316 8.66 -10.41 -0.71
C TRP A 316 8.16 -11.83 -0.96
N ARG A 317 6.85 -12.10 -0.90
CA ARG A 317 6.30 -13.44 -1.20
C ARG A 317 6.56 -13.87 -2.63
N THR A 318 6.56 -12.94 -3.58
CA THR A 318 6.90 -13.23 -4.99
C THR A 318 8.35 -13.64 -5.13
N ALA A 319 9.26 -12.94 -4.46
CA ALA A 319 10.68 -13.26 -4.45
C ALA A 319 10.98 -14.60 -3.73
N VAL A 320 10.32 -14.88 -2.61
CA VAL A 320 10.38 -16.20 -1.93
C VAL A 320 9.86 -17.31 -2.84
N ALA A 321 8.70 -17.11 -3.46
CA ALA A 321 8.12 -18.10 -4.35
C ALA A 321 9.03 -18.42 -5.55
N ALA A 322 9.65 -17.38 -6.13
CA ALA A 322 10.59 -17.52 -7.23
C ALA A 322 11.89 -18.24 -6.81
N SER A 323 12.41 -17.99 -5.60
CA SER A 323 13.68 -18.59 -5.14
C SER A 323 13.58 -20.10 -4.88
N VAL A 324 12.38 -20.60 -4.57
CA VAL A 324 12.14 -22.02 -4.28
C VAL A 324 11.20 -22.72 -5.28
N GLY A 325 10.77 -22.03 -6.34
CA GLY A 325 9.99 -22.60 -7.44
C GLY A 325 8.55 -22.97 -7.08
N VAL A 326 7.91 -22.24 -6.17
CA VAL A 326 6.49 -22.45 -5.78
C VAL A 326 5.58 -21.38 -6.38
N ARG A 327 4.28 -21.67 -6.43
CA ARG A 327 3.28 -20.72 -6.95
C ARG A 327 2.87 -19.73 -5.85
N VAL A 328 2.62 -18.49 -6.27
CA VAL A 328 2.05 -17.41 -5.45
C VAL A 328 0.97 -16.70 -6.26
N ALA A 329 0.02 -16.06 -5.60
CA ALA A 329 -1.01 -15.28 -6.27
C ALA A 329 -0.39 -14.13 -7.08
N ALA A 330 -0.76 -14.03 -8.35
CA ALA A 330 -0.37 -12.92 -9.21
C ALA A 330 -0.98 -11.59 -8.74
N ARG A 331 -0.49 -10.47 -9.30
CA ARG A 331 -1.22 -9.19 -9.22
C ARG A 331 -2.56 -9.31 -9.98
N PRO A 332 -3.60 -8.57 -9.56
CA PRO A 332 -4.83 -8.47 -10.33
C PRO A 332 -4.54 -8.05 -11.78
N THR A 333 -5.18 -8.73 -12.72
CA THR A 333 -5.14 -8.36 -14.15
C THR A 333 -5.96 -7.09 -14.38
N VAL A 334 -5.52 -6.22 -15.30
CA VAL A 334 -6.12 -4.90 -15.51
C VAL A 334 -6.72 -4.80 -16.91
N SER A 335 -7.99 -4.39 -16.97
CA SER A 335 -8.64 -3.95 -18.20
C SER A 335 -8.81 -2.44 -18.21
N VAL A 336 -8.22 -1.78 -19.19
CA VAL A 336 -8.40 -0.36 -19.50
C VAL A 336 -9.66 -0.21 -20.36
N VAL A 337 -10.63 0.56 -19.88
CA VAL A 337 -11.77 1.04 -20.65
C VAL A 337 -11.45 2.44 -21.14
N LEU A 338 -11.41 2.61 -22.46
CA LEU A 338 -11.14 3.88 -23.11
C LEU A 338 -12.23 4.15 -24.14
N ALA A 339 -13.09 5.12 -23.85
CA ALA A 339 -14.11 5.58 -24.77
C ALA A 339 -13.66 6.88 -25.43
N THR A 340 -13.85 7.00 -26.73
CA THR A 340 -13.49 8.24 -27.45
C THR A 340 -14.54 8.58 -28.49
N LYS A 341 -14.87 9.87 -28.60
CA LYS A 341 -15.65 10.45 -29.70
C LYS A 341 -14.78 11.29 -30.65
N ARG A 342 -13.45 11.25 -30.45
CA ARG A 342 -12.45 12.13 -31.06
C ARG A 342 -11.44 11.29 -31.82
N ALA A 343 -11.74 11.00 -33.09
CA ALA A 343 -10.87 10.17 -33.92
C ALA A 343 -9.44 10.73 -34.04
N ASP A 344 -9.29 12.06 -33.97
CA ASP A 344 -8.02 12.79 -33.99
C ASP A 344 -7.18 12.59 -32.71
N MET A 345 -7.81 12.29 -31.58
CA MET A 345 -7.10 12.03 -30.31
C MET A 345 -6.69 10.56 -30.14
N LEU A 346 -7.13 9.67 -31.03
CA LEU A 346 -6.96 8.24 -30.82
C LEU A 346 -5.49 7.80 -30.77
N ASP A 347 -4.65 8.32 -31.67
CA ASP A 347 -3.21 8.02 -31.66
C ASP A 347 -2.56 8.42 -30.32
N PHE A 348 -2.83 9.64 -29.85
CA PHE A 348 -2.38 10.14 -28.56
C PHE A 348 -2.82 9.22 -27.40
N ALA A 349 -4.11 8.87 -27.37
CA ALA A 349 -4.70 8.03 -26.34
C ALA A 349 -4.06 6.63 -26.30
N LEU A 350 -3.82 6.01 -27.47
CA LEU A 350 -3.16 4.71 -27.56
C LEU A 350 -1.73 4.78 -27.05
N ARG A 351 -0.98 5.86 -27.33
CA ARG A 351 0.36 6.07 -26.78
C ARG A 351 0.38 6.19 -25.26
N GLN A 352 -0.66 6.75 -24.64
CA GLN A 352 -0.78 6.79 -23.17
C GLN A 352 -0.98 5.40 -22.56
N VAL A 353 -1.72 4.52 -23.23
CA VAL A 353 -1.90 3.11 -22.82
C VAL A 353 -0.64 2.29 -23.10
N ALA A 354 -0.02 2.45 -24.26
CA ALA A 354 1.12 1.67 -24.73
C ALA A 354 2.36 1.81 -23.84
N LYS A 355 2.55 2.98 -23.21
CA LYS A 355 3.73 3.25 -22.38
C LYS A 355 3.63 2.77 -20.93
N GLN A 356 2.51 2.16 -20.52
CA GLN A 356 2.37 1.66 -19.15
C GLN A 356 3.38 0.53 -18.85
N ARG A 357 4.07 0.61 -17.71
CA ARG A 357 5.13 -0.31 -17.27
C ARG A 357 4.92 -0.79 -15.84
N GLY A 358 5.71 -1.79 -15.42
CA GLY A 358 5.67 -2.32 -14.05
C GLY A 358 4.42 -3.11 -13.71
N VAL A 359 3.67 -3.57 -14.72
CA VAL A 359 2.42 -4.32 -14.60
C VAL A 359 2.43 -5.54 -15.51
N GLY A 360 1.58 -6.53 -15.19
CA GLY A 360 1.35 -7.67 -16.09
C GLY A 360 0.66 -7.25 -17.39
N PRO A 361 0.43 -8.19 -18.31
CA PRO A 361 -0.28 -7.90 -19.56
C PRO A 361 -1.60 -7.16 -19.31
N LEU A 362 -1.83 -6.11 -20.08
CA LEU A 362 -3.04 -5.29 -20.01
C LEU A 362 -4.06 -5.77 -21.04
N GLU A 363 -5.33 -5.48 -20.79
CA GLU A 363 -6.37 -5.49 -21.81
C GLU A 363 -6.83 -4.06 -22.08
N LEU A 364 -6.86 -3.63 -23.33
CA LEU A 364 -7.53 -2.41 -23.76
C LEU A 364 -8.88 -2.77 -24.39
N VAL A 365 -9.97 -2.31 -23.77
CA VAL A 365 -11.29 -2.26 -24.38
C VAL A 365 -11.51 -0.84 -24.90
N LEU A 366 -11.23 -0.64 -26.19
CA LEU A 366 -11.44 0.61 -26.91
C LEU A 366 -12.90 0.70 -27.36
N ALA A 367 -13.58 1.79 -27.02
CA ALA A 367 -14.95 2.07 -27.43
C ALA A 367 -15.02 3.38 -28.26
N PRO A 368 -14.79 3.29 -29.58
CA PRO A 368 -15.07 4.40 -30.49
C PRO A 368 -16.55 4.76 -30.46
N HIS A 369 -16.88 6.04 -30.35
CA HIS A 369 -18.24 6.54 -30.20
C HIS A 369 -18.60 7.45 -31.37
N GLY A 370 -19.46 6.96 -32.26
CA GLY A 370 -19.89 7.66 -33.47
C GLY A 370 -18.95 7.54 -34.66
N PHE A 371 -17.93 6.69 -34.58
CA PHE A 371 -17.03 6.40 -35.70
C PHE A 371 -16.50 4.96 -35.62
N ASP A 372 -16.05 4.45 -36.77
CA ASP A 372 -15.36 3.16 -36.87
C ASP A 372 -13.85 3.37 -36.96
N VAL A 373 -13.10 2.42 -36.41
CA VAL A 373 -11.64 2.37 -36.51
C VAL A 373 -11.19 1.00 -36.98
N ASP A 374 -10.15 0.97 -37.81
CA ASP A 374 -9.49 -0.28 -38.19
C ASP A 374 -8.76 -0.88 -36.98
N ALA A 375 -9.23 -2.06 -36.54
CA ALA A 375 -8.65 -2.79 -35.42
C ALA A 375 -7.21 -3.24 -35.67
N VAL A 376 -6.80 -3.46 -36.93
CA VAL A 376 -5.42 -3.80 -37.28
C VAL A 376 -4.51 -2.61 -37.01
N TRP A 377 -4.91 -1.42 -37.46
CA TRP A 377 -4.16 -0.19 -37.18
C TRP A 377 -4.04 0.07 -35.68
N VAL A 378 -5.13 -0.07 -34.91
CA VAL A 378 -5.08 0.08 -33.44
C VAL A 378 -4.13 -0.93 -32.81
N ARG A 379 -4.17 -2.18 -33.27
CA ARG A 379 -3.27 -3.24 -32.78
C ARG A 379 -1.81 -2.88 -33.04
N ASP A 380 -1.48 -2.32 -34.19
CA ASP A 380 -0.11 -1.93 -34.57
C ASP A 380 0.45 -0.79 -33.69
N GLN A 381 -0.41 0.01 -33.04
CA GLN A 381 0.02 1.05 -32.09
C GLN A 381 0.33 0.52 -30.69
N LEU A 382 -0.01 -0.73 -30.39
CA LEU A 382 0.06 -1.29 -29.03
C LEU A 382 1.15 -2.36 -28.93
N PRO A 383 1.86 -2.48 -27.79
CA PRO A 383 2.82 -3.55 -27.59
C PRO A 383 2.15 -4.93 -27.52
N ALA A 384 2.94 -6.00 -27.67
CA ALA A 384 2.47 -7.39 -27.58
C ALA A 384 1.76 -7.70 -26.24
N SER A 385 2.17 -7.01 -25.17
CA SER A 385 1.66 -7.13 -23.81
C SER A 385 0.27 -6.53 -23.59
N VAL A 386 -0.29 -5.82 -24.58
CA VAL A 386 -1.65 -5.25 -24.51
C VAL A 386 -2.57 -6.04 -25.43
N ALA A 387 -3.50 -6.79 -24.84
CA ALA A 387 -4.61 -7.38 -25.57
C ALA A 387 -5.60 -6.28 -25.98
N LEU A 388 -6.22 -6.42 -27.15
CA LEU A 388 -7.12 -5.41 -27.71
C LEU A 388 -8.52 -5.98 -27.95
N GLN A 389 -9.53 -5.26 -27.49
CA GLN A 389 -10.91 -5.39 -27.93
C GLN A 389 -11.41 -4.03 -28.43
N VAL A 390 -11.97 -3.99 -29.65
CA VAL A 390 -12.62 -2.79 -30.19
C VAL A 390 -14.13 -2.98 -30.15
N ARG A 391 -14.84 -2.04 -29.53
CA ARG A 391 -16.31 -2.08 -29.31
C ARG A 391 -16.95 -0.76 -29.79
N PRO A 392 -17.09 -0.54 -31.11
CA PRO A 392 -17.71 0.66 -31.64
C PRO A 392 -19.14 0.84 -31.14
N GLN A 393 -19.52 2.10 -30.87
CA GLN A 393 -20.84 2.50 -30.40
C GLN A 393 -21.44 3.56 -31.34
N PRO A 394 -22.75 3.48 -31.67
CA PRO A 394 -23.42 4.52 -32.45
C PRO A 394 -23.35 5.89 -31.79
N GLU A 395 -23.28 6.96 -32.58
CA GLU A 395 -23.22 8.36 -32.10
C GLU A 395 -24.36 8.75 -31.15
N ALA A 396 -25.55 8.15 -31.35
CA ALA A 396 -26.73 8.41 -30.52
C ALA A 396 -26.67 7.76 -29.12
N THR A 397 -25.67 6.93 -28.85
CA THR A 397 -25.53 6.19 -27.59
C THR A 397 -25.19 7.15 -26.46
N THR A 398 -25.80 6.96 -25.28
CA THR A 398 -25.47 7.79 -24.12
C THR A 398 -24.05 7.44 -23.65
N PHE A 399 -23.25 8.45 -23.27
CA PHE A 399 -21.85 8.21 -22.86
C PHE A 399 -21.72 7.17 -21.73
N GLY A 400 -22.62 7.20 -20.75
CA GLY A 400 -22.67 6.17 -19.72
C GLY A 400 -22.90 4.75 -20.25
N ASP A 401 -23.73 4.58 -21.29
CA ASP A 401 -23.96 3.29 -21.93
C ASP A 401 -22.76 2.83 -22.76
N VAL A 402 -22.00 3.76 -23.37
CA VAL A 402 -20.73 3.45 -24.05
C VAL A 402 -19.74 2.86 -23.05
N LEU A 403 -19.57 3.50 -21.89
CA LEU A 403 -18.69 3.01 -20.83
C LEU A 403 -19.20 1.70 -20.23
N ALA A 404 -20.51 1.53 -20.03
CA ALA A 404 -21.10 0.29 -19.53
C ALA A 404 -20.91 -0.88 -20.51
N ALA A 405 -21.09 -0.64 -21.82
CA ALA A 405 -20.86 -1.65 -22.86
C ALA A 405 -19.39 -2.09 -22.91
N ALA A 406 -18.46 -1.13 -22.81
CA ALA A 406 -17.03 -1.43 -22.73
C ALA A 406 -16.68 -2.20 -21.45
N ALA A 407 -17.15 -1.74 -20.29
CA ALA A 407 -16.98 -2.41 -19.01
C ALA A 407 -17.62 -3.81 -18.96
N GLY A 408 -18.66 -4.07 -19.75
CA GLY A 408 -19.26 -5.39 -19.90
C GLY A 408 -18.39 -6.39 -20.66
N ALA A 409 -17.45 -5.91 -21.49
CA ALA A 409 -16.57 -6.74 -22.30
C ALA A 409 -15.21 -7.06 -21.65
N VAL A 410 -14.89 -6.42 -20.51
CA VAL A 410 -13.60 -6.58 -19.83
C VAL A 410 -13.44 -7.98 -19.22
N SER A 411 -12.22 -8.49 -19.26
CA SER A 411 -11.84 -9.79 -18.68
C SER A 411 -11.02 -9.68 -17.39
N GLY A 412 -10.38 -8.53 -17.14
CA GLY A 412 -9.48 -8.29 -16.01
C GLY A 412 -10.17 -8.30 -14.64
N ASP A 413 -9.40 -8.51 -13.59
CA ASP A 413 -9.86 -8.51 -12.19
C ASP A 413 -10.27 -7.10 -11.73
N VAL A 414 -9.57 -6.08 -12.24
CA VAL A 414 -9.85 -4.67 -12.00
C VAL A 414 -10.03 -3.92 -13.33
N VAL A 415 -10.89 -2.90 -13.31
CA VAL A 415 -11.21 -2.06 -14.47
C VAL A 415 -10.67 -0.66 -14.23
N LEU A 416 -9.80 -0.18 -15.12
CA LEU A 416 -9.30 1.20 -15.14
C LEU A 416 -10.04 1.97 -16.23
N LYS A 417 -10.69 3.09 -15.89
CA LYS A 417 -11.12 4.06 -16.89
C LYS A 417 -9.95 4.99 -17.21
N MET A 418 -9.64 5.16 -18.50
CA MET A 418 -8.74 6.21 -19.00
C MET A 418 -9.50 7.11 -19.98
N ASP A 419 -9.33 8.42 -19.83
CA ASP A 419 -9.84 9.43 -20.76
C ASP A 419 -8.86 9.62 -21.94
N ASP A 420 -9.40 9.90 -23.12
CA ASP A 420 -8.67 9.92 -24.41
C ASP A 420 -7.82 11.18 -24.65
N ASP A 421 -7.89 12.19 -23.78
CA ASP A 421 -7.18 13.45 -23.95
C ASP A 421 -6.29 13.89 -22.80
N ASP A 422 -6.22 13.10 -21.74
CA ASP A 422 -5.35 13.37 -20.61
C ASP A 422 -3.98 12.71 -20.77
N TRP A 423 -2.98 13.24 -20.07
CA TRP A 423 -1.66 12.61 -20.02
C TRP A 423 -1.54 11.72 -18.80
N TYR A 424 -0.92 10.56 -19.01
CA TYR A 424 -0.67 9.57 -17.97
C TYR A 424 0.82 9.28 -17.92
N SER A 425 1.41 9.10 -16.75
CA SER A 425 2.78 8.61 -16.62
C SER A 425 2.86 7.14 -17.04
N PRO A 426 4.05 6.63 -17.38
CA PRO A 426 4.28 5.20 -17.57
C PRO A 426 3.91 4.32 -16.37
N ASP A 427 3.81 4.91 -15.17
CA ASP A 427 3.64 4.17 -13.93
C ASP A 427 2.21 4.27 -13.34
N VAL A 428 1.26 4.96 -14.00
CA VAL A 428 -0.10 5.20 -13.45
C VAL A 428 -0.78 3.89 -13.05
N VAL A 429 -0.78 2.88 -13.93
CA VAL A 429 -1.43 1.60 -13.61
C VAL A 429 -0.74 0.92 -12.44
N ALA A 430 0.59 0.95 -12.40
CA ALA A 430 1.37 0.35 -11.32
C ALA A 430 1.12 1.06 -9.98
N ASP A 431 1.04 2.40 -9.97
CA ASP A 431 0.74 3.21 -8.79
C ASP A 431 -0.67 2.96 -8.26
N LEU A 432 -1.67 2.86 -9.14
CA LEU A 432 -3.03 2.53 -8.73
C LEU A 432 -3.10 1.11 -8.13
N LEU A 433 -2.38 0.13 -8.70
CA LEU A 433 -2.30 -1.21 -8.10
C LEU A 433 -1.58 -1.21 -6.74
N ARG A 434 -0.49 -0.45 -6.60
CA ARG A 434 0.20 -0.25 -5.31
C ARG A 434 -0.75 0.39 -4.30
N ALA A 435 -1.47 1.43 -4.71
CA ALA A 435 -2.47 2.10 -3.88
C ALA A 435 -3.59 1.17 -3.43
N ARG A 436 -4.09 0.32 -4.32
CA ARG A 436 -5.06 -0.71 -3.97
C ARG A 436 -4.50 -1.68 -2.92
N ASP A 437 -3.26 -2.14 -3.09
CA ASP A 437 -2.61 -3.06 -2.14
C ASP A 437 -2.38 -2.41 -0.76
N TYR A 438 -1.77 -1.22 -0.70
CA TYR A 438 -1.42 -0.58 0.57
C TYR A 438 -2.59 0.13 1.25
N SER A 439 -3.69 0.46 0.55
CA SER A 439 -4.91 1.05 1.14
C SER A 439 -5.99 0.02 1.45
N GLY A 440 -6.04 -1.08 0.69
CA GLY A 440 -7.13 -2.06 0.79
C GLY A 440 -8.48 -1.54 0.27
N ALA A 441 -8.51 -0.38 -0.39
CA ALA A 441 -9.72 0.18 -0.97
C ALA A 441 -10.13 -0.55 -2.27
N GLU A 442 -11.42 -0.74 -2.46
CA GLU A 442 -12.00 -1.41 -3.62
C GLU A 442 -12.08 -0.50 -4.87
N MET A 443 -11.99 0.81 -4.65
CA MET A 443 -11.81 1.81 -5.70
C MET A 443 -10.65 2.75 -5.35
N VAL A 444 -9.77 3.00 -6.31
CA VAL A 444 -8.64 3.91 -6.18
C VAL A 444 -8.54 4.85 -7.38
N GLY A 445 -7.98 6.04 -7.17
CA GLY A 445 -7.72 6.98 -8.26
C GLY A 445 -6.81 8.13 -7.84
N MET A 446 -6.40 8.95 -8.81
CA MET A 446 -5.57 10.13 -8.59
C MET A 446 -6.45 11.37 -8.36
N PRO A 447 -5.96 12.41 -7.66
CA PRO A 447 -6.59 13.72 -7.68
C PRO A 447 -6.45 14.34 -9.07
N ALA A 448 -7.41 15.17 -9.47
CA ALA A 448 -7.21 16.11 -10.56
C ALA A 448 -6.42 17.32 -10.01
N GLU A 449 -5.14 17.12 -9.66
CA GLU A 449 -4.31 18.18 -9.10
C GLU A 449 -3.54 18.94 -10.18
N MET A 450 -2.94 18.24 -11.14
CA MET A 450 -2.25 18.86 -12.26
C MET A 450 -3.21 19.07 -13.43
N HIS A 451 -3.31 20.33 -13.88
CA HIS A 451 -4.11 20.71 -15.05
C HIS A 451 -3.23 21.41 -16.07
N TYR A 452 -3.42 21.10 -17.35
CA TYR A 452 -2.95 21.93 -18.44
C TYR A 452 -4.13 22.68 -19.07
N LEU A 453 -4.10 24.01 -19.00
CA LEU A 453 -5.11 24.92 -19.52
C LEU A 453 -4.71 25.39 -20.92
N ALA A 454 -5.08 24.63 -21.95
CA ALA A 454 -4.67 24.88 -23.33
C ALA A 454 -4.98 26.31 -23.83
N PRO A 455 -6.14 26.95 -23.52
CA PRO A 455 -6.42 28.30 -23.98
C PRO A 455 -5.49 29.40 -23.43
N LYS A 456 -4.75 29.10 -22.35
CA LYS A 456 -3.83 30.04 -21.70
C LYS A 456 -2.37 29.58 -21.76
N ASP A 457 -2.11 28.42 -22.36
CA ASP A 457 -0.83 27.72 -22.31
C ASP A 457 -0.22 27.72 -20.90
N LEU A 458 -0.98 27.20 -19.94
CA LEU A 458 -0.64 27.26 -18.52
C LEU A 458 -0.80 25.90 -17.86
N THR A 459 0.21 25.48 -17.09
CA THR A 459 0.10 24.35 -16.17
C THR A 459 -0.17 24.83 -14.75
N VAL A 460 -1.09 24.15 -14.06
CA VAL A 460 -1.56 24.52 -12.71
C VAL A 460 -1.55 23.30 -11.81
N LYS A 461 -0.88 23.39 -10.65
CA LYS A 461 -1.05 22.44 -9.54
C LYS A 461 -2.06 23.00 -8.55
N ARG A 462 -3.12 22.24 -8.28
CA ARG A 462 -4.16 22.57 -7.33
C ARG A 462 -3.97 21.78 -6.04
N GLY A 463 -4.23 22.39 -4.89
CA GLY A 463 -3.99 21.79 -3.57
C GLY A 463 -5.06 20.78 -3.15
N HIS A 464 -5.21 19.71 -3.94
CA HIS A 464 -6.07 18.60 -3.55
C HIS A 464 -5.33 17.69 -2.58
N PRO A 465 -5.90 17.40 -1.39
CA PRO A 465 -5.27 16.48 -0.46
C PRO A 465 -5.02 15.09 -1.09
N SER A 466 -3.80 14.58 -1.09
CA SER A 466 -3.46 13.24 -1.60
C SER A 466 -3.25 12.25 -0.45
N GLU A 467 -3.06 10.98 -0.79
CA GLU A 467 -2.74 9.89 0.12
C GLU A 467 -3.72 9.68 1.28
N LEU A 468 -5.01 9.60 0.95
CA LEU A 468 -6.10 9.46 1.92
C LEU A 468 -7.35 8.78 1.34
N TYR A 469 -8.20 8.28 2.23
CA TYR A 469 -9.56 7.84 1.87
C TYR A 469 -10.43 9.05 1.53
N ALA A 470 -10.91 9.09 0.29
CA ALA A 470 -11.59 10.24 -0.29
C ALA A 470 -13.05 9.93 -0.63
N ARG A 471 -13.82 10.97 -0.95
CA ARG A 471 -15.15 10.84 -1.56
C ARG A 471 -15.14 11.20 -3.05
N PHE A 472 -13.97 11.50 -3.60
CA PHE A 472 -13.81 11.95 -4.98
C PHE A 472 -12.39 11.68 -5.49
N ILE A 473 -12.30 11.15 -6.71
CA ILE A 473 -11.10 10.90 -7.50
C ILE A 473 -11.34 11.39 -8.94
N ALA A 474 -10.28 11.61 -9.71
CA ALA A 474 -10.38 12.00 -11.11
C ALA A 474 -10.93 10.84 -11.96
N GLY A 475 -11.93 11.15 -12.78
CA GLY A 475 -12.65 10.20 -13.61
C GLY A 475 -11.75 9.37 -14.55
N GLY A 476 -10.73 10.00 -15.16
CA GLY A 476 -9.77 9.34 -16.04
C GLY A 476 -8.77 8.43 -15.33
N THR A 477 -8.86 8.26 -14.00
CA THR A 477 -7.92 7.43 -13.23
C THR A 477 -8.62 6.42 -12.31
N MET A 478 -9.92 6.21 -12.51
CA MET A 478 -10.71 5.32 -11.66
C MET A 478 -10.35 3.86 -11.92
N LEU A 479 -9.66 3.23 -10.98
CA LEU A 479 -9.46 1.78 -10.92
C LEU A 479 -10.45 1.19 -9.93
N VAL A 480 -11.26 0.23 -10.35
CA VAL A 480 -12.30 -0.40 -9.53
C VAL A 480 -12.27 -1.92 -9.68
N ASP A 481 -12.54 -2.63 -8.58
CA ASP A 481 -12.75 -4.08 -8.63
C ASP A 481 -13.91 -4.44 -9.57
N ARG A 482 -13.69 -5.38 -10.49
CA ARG A 482 -14.72 -5.78 -11.46
C ARG A 482 -15.97 -6.33 -10.79
N GLY A 483 -15.80 -7.04 -9.66
CA GLY A 483 -16.90 -7.54 -8.84
C GLY A 483 -17.77 -6.40 -8.31
N LEU A 484 -17.14 -5.40 -7.70
CA LEU A 484 -17.81 -4.21 -7.19
C LEU A 484 -18.49 -3.41 -8.31
N LEU A 485 -17.81 -3.21 -9.45
CA LEU A 485 -18.39 -2.50 -10.59
C LEU A 485 -19.68 -3.17 -11.08
N ARG A 486 -19.75 -4.51 -11.07
CA ARG A 486 -20.96 -5.26 -11.40
C ARG A 486 -22.03 -5.14 -10.31
N GLU A 487 -21.63 -5.23 -9.04
CA GLU A 487 -22.53 -5.12 -7.89
C GLU A 487 -23.28 -3.78 -7.86
N VAL A 488 -22.58 -2.68 -8.13
CA VAL A 488 -23.17 -1.33 -8.12
C VAL A 488 -23.93 -0.98 -9.41
N GLY A 489 -24.01 -1.91 -10.37
CA GLY A 489 -24.75 -1.74 -11.62
C GLY A 489 -24.00 -1.02 -12.76
N SER A 490 -22.66 -0.99 -12.71
CA SER A 490 -21.78 -0.36 -13.71
C SER A 490 -22.01 1.16 -13.89
N PHE A 491 -21.53 1.71 -15.00
CA PHE A 491 -21.76 3.10 -15.39
C PHE A 491 -23.24 3.31 -15.74
N ARG A 492 -23.87 4.33 -15.15
CA ARG A 492 -25.29 4.65 -15.40
C ARG A 492 -25.50 5.28 -16.77
N SER A 493 -26.63 4.99 -17.41
CA SER A 493 -27.14 5.64 -18.63
C SER A 493 -27.42 7.15 -18.42
N VAL A 494 -26.38 7.98 -18.33
CA VAL A 494 -26.47 9.44 -18.19
C VAL A 494 -25.49 10.14 -19.13
N ARG A 495 -25.84 11.36 -19.58
CA ARG A 495 -25.02 12.14 -20.54
C ARG A 495 -23.85 12.89 -19.91
N LYS A 496 -23.99 13.30 -18.64
CA LYS A 496 -22.97 14.04 -17.86
C LYS A 496 -22.91 13.45 -16.46
N TYR A 497 -21.79 13.68 -15.76
CA TYR A 497 -21.56 13.21 -14.39
C TYR A 497 -21.54 11.68 -14.22
N VAL A 498 -21.19 10.93 -15.27
CA VAL A 498 -21.13 9.47 -15.24
C VAL A 498 -20.21 8.97 -14.11
N ASP A 499 -19.01 9.55 -14.00
CA ASP A 499 -18.02 9.19 -12.97
C ASP A 499 -18.54 9.49 -11.55
N ALA A 500 -19.18 10.65 -11.35
CA ALA A 500 -19.76 11.02 -10.06
C ALA A 500 -20.91 10.08 -9.63
N GLN A 501 -21.71 9.62 -10.59
CA GLN A 501 -22.76 8.63 -10.33
C GLN A 501 -22.17 7.27 -9.89
N LEU A 502 -21.08 6.83 -10.52
CA LEU A 502 -20.39 5.61 -10.12
C LEU A 502 -19.78 5.73 -8.72
N ILE A 503 -19.09 6.85 -8.44
CA ILE A 503 -18.53 7.15 -7.10
C ILE A 503 -19.64 7.13 -6.03
N ALA A 504 -20.80 7.73 -6.31
CA ALA A 504 -21.94 7.73 -5.40
C ALA A 504 -22.49 6.32 -5.15
N ALA A 505 -22.56 5.47 -6.18
CA ALA A 505 -23.03 4.09 -6.06
C ALA A 505 -22.04 3.22 -5.25
N VAL A 506 -20.74 3.38 -5.49
CA VAL A 506 -19.66 2.72 -4.71
C VAL A 506 -19.71 3.13 -3.24
N THR A 507 -19.85 4.42 -2.98
CA THR A 507 -20.00 4.93 -1.60
C THR A 507 -21.24 4.36 -0.92
N ALA A 508 -22.36 4.27 -1.64
CA ALA A 508 -23.61 3.72 -1.09
C ALA A 508 -23.53 2.21 -0.81
N ALA A 509 -22.66 1.47 -1.51
CA ALA A 509 -22.36 0.06 -1.23
C ALA A 509 -21.44 -0.14 0.00
N GLY A 510 -20.91 0.95 0.59
CA GLY A 510 -20.01 0.88 1.74
C GLY A 510 -18.56 0.57 1.40
N ALA A 511 -18.21 0.54 0.11
CA ALA A 511 -16.85 0.34 -0.36
C ALA A 511 -15.99 1.59 -0.13
N ALA A 512 -14.70 1.38 0.12
CA ALA A 512 -13.75 2.45 0.33
C ALA A 512 -13.23 3.01 -1.01
N ILE A 513 -13.04 4.33 -1.04
CA ILE A 513 -12.42 5.03 -2.15
C ILE A 513 -11.12 5.65 -1.63
N TYR A 514 -10.01 5.33 -2.28
CA TYR A 514 -8.71 5.89 -1.93
C TYR A 514 -8.18 6.82 -3.01
N ARG A 515 -7.61 7.95 -2.60
CA ARG A 515 -6.97 8.92 -3.48
C ARG A 515 -5.47 8.93 -3.25
N THR A 516 -4.71 8.48 -4.24
CA THR A 516 -3.23 8.44 -4.23
C THR A 516 -2.64 9.82 -4.57
N HIS A 517 -1.31 9.95 -4.69
CA HIS A 517 -0.67 11.10 -5.36
C HIS A 517 -1.17 11.28 -6.81
N GLY A 518 -1.16 12.49 -7.35
CA GLY A 518 -1.61 12.79 -8.72
C GLY A 518 -0.52 13.22 -9.69
N LEU A 519 0.75 13.20 -9.27
CA LEU A 519 1.89 13.61 -10.11
C LEU A 519 2.05 12.83 -11.43
N GLY A 520 1.43 11.65 -11.54
CA GLY A 520 1.42 10.84 -12.75
C GLY A 520 0.28 11.17 -13.73
N TYR A 521 -0.57 12.13 -13.45
CA TYR A 521 -1.76 12.42 -14.24
C TYR A 521 -1.90 13.93 -14.47
N VAL A 522 -1.99 14.35 -15.73
CA VAL A 522 -2.26 15.74 -16.09
C VAL A 522 -3.55 15.80 -16.86
N LEU A 523 -4.50 16.54 -16.29
CA LEU A 523 -5.80 16.73 -16.87
C LEU A 523 -5.74 17.83 -17.93
N ARG A 524 -6.14 17.52 -19.17
CA ARG A 524 -6.24 18.50 -20.27
C ARG A 524 -7.53 19.30 -20.14
N ARG A 525 -7.43 20.64 -20.16
CA ARG A 525 -8.58 21.55 -20.25
C ARG A 525 -8.51 22.35 -21.53
N ASN A 526 -9.46 22.07 -22.42
CA ASN A 526 -9.66 22.80 -23.68
C ASN A 526 -10.78 23.83 -23.51
N ALA A 527 -10.87 24.79 -24.44
CA ALA A 527 -11.93 25.80 -24.44
C ALA A 527 -13.35 25.21 -24.58
N SER A 528 -13.48 24.02 -25.16
CA SER A 528 -14.74 23.29 -25.33
C SER A 528 -14.51 21.78 -25.43
N GLY A 529 -15.59 20.99 -25.48
CA GLY A 529 -15.54 19.54 -25.75
C GLY A 529 -15.51 18.64 -24.51
N HIS A 530 -15.34 19.23 -23.32
CA HIS A 530 -15.33 18.54 -22.03
C HIS A 530 -16.74 18.24 -21.51
N THR A 531 -16.92 17.08 -20.87
CA THR A 531 -18.20 16.75 -20.21
C THR A 531 -18.43 17.55 -18.92
N TRP A 532 -17.36 18.12 -18.36
CA TRP A 532 -17.37 19.06 -17.23
C TRP A 532 -16.84 20.43 -17.68
N GLU A 533 -17.76 21.37 -17.84
CA GLU A 533 -17.50 22.75 -18.25
C GLU A 533 -17.43 23.62 -16.99
N VAL A 534 -16.23 23.79 -16.43
CA VAL A 534 -15.96 24.79 -15.39
C VAL A 534 -15.23 25.98 -15.99
N ASP A 535 -15.54 27.17 -15.46
CA ASP A 535 -14.84 28.39 -15.83
C ASP A 535 -13.35 28.30 -15.49
N LEU A 536 -12.50 28.86 -16.36
CA LEU A 536 -11.06 28.99 -16.11
C LEU A 536 -10.81 29.75 -14.80
N ASP A 537 -11.67 30.70 -14.44
CA ASP A 537 -11.57 31.45 -13.18
C ASP A 537 -11.71 30.55 -11.94
N TYR A 538 -12.54 29.50 -12.02
CA TYR A 538 -12.65 28.51 -10.95
C TYR A 538 -11.40 27.62 -10.84
N LEU A 539 -10.80 27.27 -11.98
CA LEU A 539 -9.56 26.48 -12.01
C LEU A 539 -8.36 27.30 -11.54
N LEU A 540 -8.41 28.62 -11.74
CA LEU A 540 -7.39 29.60 -11.35
C LEU A 540 -7.70 30.31 -10.03
N ASP A 541 -8.68 29.83 -9.26
CA ASP A 541 -8.98 30.36 -7.92
C ASP A 541 -7.70 30.34 -7.05
N PRO A 542 -7.16 31.51 -6.64
CA PRO A 542 -5.92 31.59 -5.86
C PRO A 542 -5.96 30.81 -4.53
N VAL A 543 -7.14 30.56 -3.98
CA VAL A 543 -7.30 29.76 -2.75
C VAL A 543 -7.04 28.26 -2.99
N ARG A 544 -7.16 27.81 -4.24
CA ARG A 544 -7.09 26.39 -4.62
C ARG A 544 -5.86 26.06 -5.45
N VAL A 545 -5.13 27.06 -5.94
CA VAL A 545 -3.93 26.90 -6.75
C VAL A 545 -2.70 27.02 -5.87
N GLU A 546 -1.89 25.98 -5.83
CA GLU A 546 -0.61 25.99 -5.14
C GLU A 546 0.47 26.61 -6.02
N HIS A 547 0.52 26.18 -7.29
CA HIS A 547 1.58 26.59 -8.22
C HIS A 547 1.03 26.80 -9.64
N ARG A 548 1.71 27.68 -10.38
CA ARG A 548 1.41 28.01 -11.78
C ARG A 548 2.70 28.07 -12.57
N TRP A 549 2.67 27.54 -13.78
CA TRP A 549 3.79 27.61 -14.71
C TRP A 549 3.30 27.95 -16.11
N GLU A 550 3.99 28.87 -16.77
CA GLU A 550 3.82 29.11 -18.20
C GLU A 550 4.28 27.88 -19.00
N GLY A 551 3.49 27.54 -20.01
CA GLY A 551 3.67 26.38 -20.86
C GLY A 551 3.18 25.07 -20.24
N PHE A 552 3.44 23.98 -20.97
CA PHE A 552 3.26 22.62 -20.48
C PHE A 552 4.43 22.21 -19.55
N ARG A 553 4.19 22.23 -18.24
CA ARG A 553 5.16 21.90 -17.19
C ARG A 553 4.60 20.84 -16.22
N PRO A 554 4.48 19.59 -16.67
CA PRO A 554 4.04 18.51 -15.81
C PRO A 554 5.12 18.16 -14.76
N SER A 555 4.76 17.32 -13.79
CA SER A 555 5.75 16.63 -12.95
C SER A 555 6.73 15.84 -13.83
N ARG A 556 7.98 15.69 -13.37
CA ARG A 556 8.98 14.85 -14.03
C ARG A 556 8.53 13.40 -14.17
N LEU A 557 7.65 12.94 -13.26
CA LEU A 557 7.10 11.59 -13.28
C LEU A 557 6.19 11.33 -14.47
N LEU A 558 5.70 12.36 -15.18
CA LEU A 558 4.87 12.16 -16.36
C LEU A 558 5.64 11.49 -17.50
N GLU A 559 6.98 11.67 -17.56
CA GLU A 559 7.84 11.13 -18.63
C GLU A 559 7.20 11.33 -20.02
N HIS A 560 6.74 12.55 -20.31
CA HIS A 560 5.99 12.82 -21.55
C HIS A 560 6.89 12.73 -22.78
N ASP A 561 6.37 12.12 -23.84
CA ASP A 561 7.04 12.14 -25.14
C ASP A 561 6.97 13.56 -25.73
N PRO A 562 8.03 14.08 -26.37
CA PRO A 562 7.95 15.34 -27.11
C PRO A 562 6.80 15.42 -28.13
N ALA A 563 6.40 14.28 -28.72
CA ALA A 563 5.25 14.17 -29.63
C ALA A 563 3.89 14.23 -28.92
N ASP A 564 3.86 14.10 -27.59
CA ASP A 564 2.67 14.26 -26.75
C ASP A 564 2.46 15.71 -26.29
N ARG A 565 3.34 16.65 -26.66
CA ARG A 565 3.16 18.05 -26.24
C ARG A 565 1.84 18.63 -26.79
N PRO A 566 1.19 19.55 -26.03
CA PRO A 566 -0.16 20.01 -26.32
C PRO A 566 -0.36 20.69 -27.69
#